data_AF-A0AAN2QU28-F1
#
_entry.id   AF-A0AAN2QU28-F1
#
_cell.length_a   1.000
_cell.length_b   1.000
_cell.length_c   1.000
_cell.angle_alpha   90.00
_cell.angle_beta   90.00
_cell.angle_gamma   90.00
#
_symmetry.space_group_name_H-M   'P 1'
#
loop_
_entity.id
_entity.type
_entity.pdbx_description
1 polymer ?
#
loop_
_entity_poly.entity_id
_entity_poly.type
_entity_poly.pdbx_seq_one_letter_code
_entity_poly.pdbx_strand_id
1 'polypeptide(L)' 'MTNKNIFEQLFLKAEQTNLQVLMDNALNEKGPYKKKVLHAIYTYALDKKQDELLKNKEFVI' A
#
# COMPACT_ATOMS: atom_id res chain seq x y z
N MET A 1 -15.22 -20.37 -7.79
CA MET A 1 -14.31 -19.24 -8.08
C MET A 1 -14.78 -18.06 -7.28
N THR A 2 -14.07 -17.71 -6.22
CA THR A 2 -14.45 -16.61 -5.33
C THR A 2 -14.30 -15.31 -6.12
N ASN A 3 -15.39 -14.54 -6.28
CA ASN A 3 -15.32 -13.16 -6.72
C ASN A 3 -14.47 -12.40 -5.69
N LYS A 4 -13.15 -12.35 -5.87
CA LYS A 4 -12.29 -11.54 -5.01
C LYS A 4 -12.81 -10.13 -5.06
N ASN A 5 -13.16 -9.60 -3.89
CA ASN A 5 -13.66 -8.26 -3.74
C ASN A 5 -12.69 -7.29 -4.42
N ILE A 6 -13.19 -6.28 -5.13
CA ILE A 6 -12.35 -5.29 -5.82
C ILE A 6 -11.29 -4.68 -4.89
N PHE A 7 -11.60 -4.54 -3.60
CA PHE A 7 -10.67 -4.10 -2.58
C PHE A 7 -9.56 -5.13 -2.29
N GLU A 8 -9.85 -6.42 -2.27
CA GLU A 8 -8.83 -7.46 -2.07
C GLU A 8 -7.81 -7.48 -3.22
N GLN A 9 -8.29 -7.33 -4.46
CA GLN A 9 -7.39 -7.25 -5.62
C GLN A 9 -6.52 -5.99 -5.57
N LEU A 10 -7.11 -4.87 -5.14
CA LEU A 10 -6.41 -3.61 -4.96
C LEU A 10 -5.30 -3.73 -3.90
N PHE A 11 -5.60 -4.33 -2.74
CA PHE A 11 -4.63 -4.51 -1.66
C PHE A 11 -3.50 -5.46 -2.05
N LEU A 12 -3.81 -6.58 -2.70
CA LEU A 12 -2.77 -7.50 -3.22
C LEU A 12 -1.83 -6.80 -4.20
N LYS A 13 -2.38 -5.97 -5.10
CA LYS A 13 -1.56 -5.19 -6.03
C LYS A 13 -0.71 -4.15 -5.32
N ALA A 14 -1.24 -3.52 -4.27
CA ALA A 14 -0.51 -2.54 -3.48
C ALA A 14 0.70 -3.16 -2.76
N GLU A 15 0.53 -4.31 -2.12
CA GLU A 15 1.61 -5.03 -1.41
C GLU A 15 2.78 -5.41 -2.35
N GLN A 16 2.45 -5.75 -3.60
CA GLN A 16 3.39 -6.12 -4.66
C GLN A 16 4.04 -4.93 -5.37
N THR A 17 3.53 -3.72 -5.16
CA THR A 17 4.03 -2.50 -5.81
C THR A 17 5.14 -1.85 -4.97
N ASN A 18 6.12 -1.23 -5.63
CA ASN A 18 7.15 -0.44 -4.95
C ASN A 18 6.51 0.75 -4.18
N LEU A 19 6.91 0.95 -2.91
CA LEU A 19 6.35 2.01 -2.06
C LEU A 19 6.56 3.42 -2.64
N GLN A 20 7.70 3.67 -3.28
CA GLN A 20 7.98 4.97 -3.91
C GLN A 20 6.98 5.26 -5.02
N VAL A 21 6.66 4.25 -5.85
CA VAL A 21 5.67 4.37 -6.92
C VAL A 21 4.28 4.69 -6.36
N LEU A 22 3.89 4.03 -5.26
CA LEU A 22 2.61 4.32 -4.59
C LEU A 22 2.57 5.75 -4.03
N MET A 23 3.66 6.19 -3.41
CA MET A 23 3.78 7.56 -2.87
C MET A 23 3.77 8.62 -3.96
N ASP A 24 4.53 8.42 -5.04
CA ASP A 24 4.59 9.34 -6.17
C ASP A 24 3.21 9.49 -6.83
N ASN A 25 2.47 8.39 -6.97
CA ASN A 25 1.10 8.42 -7.47
C ASN A 25 0.18 9.24 -6.56
N ALA A 26 0.30 9.09 -5.24
CA ALA A 26 -0.51 9.85 -4.29
C ALA A 26 -0.14 11.34 -4.28
N LEU A 27 1.15 11.68 -4.36
CA LEU A 27 1.62 13.07 -4.33
C LEU A 27 1.20 13.84 -5.58
N ASN A 28 1.33 13.22 -6.75
CA ASN A 28 1.08 13.85 -8.05
C ASN A 28 -0.40 13.85 -8.48
N GLU A 29 -1.27 13.15 -7.74
CA GLU A 29 -2.71 13.15 -8.03
C GLU A 29 -3.34 14.53 -7.73
N LYS A 30 -4.08 15.05 -8.71
CA LYS A 30 -4.72 16.38 -8.63
C LYS A 30 -6.09 16.31 -7.94
N GLY A 31 -6.81 15.21 -8.10
CA GLY A 31 -8.15 15.03 -7.55
C GLY A 31 -8.11 14.75 -6.04
N PRO A 32 -8.78 15.54 -5.18
CA PRO A 32 -8.66 15.38 -3.72
C PRO A 32 -9.16 14.03 -3.22
N TYR A 33 -10.23 13.49 -3.81
CA TYR A 33 -10.76 12.17 -3.44
C TYR A 33 -9.83 11.04 -3.86
N LYS A 34 -9.35 11.08 -5.11
CA LYS A 34 -8.44 10.06 -5.63
C LYS A 34 -7.11 10.08 -4.90
N LYS A 35 -6.60 11.28 -4.57
CA LYS A 35 -5.40 11.47 -3.74
C LYS A 35 -5.55 10.81 -2.37
N LYS A 36 -6.70 11.00 -1.69
CA LYS A 36 -6.98 10.34 -0.41
C LYS A 36 -6.93 8.81 -0.52
N VAL A 37 -7.53 8.25 -1.58
CA VAL A 37 -7.52 6.79 -1.80
C VAL A 37 -6.11 6.28 -2.08
N LEU A 38 -5.35 6.94 -2.95
CA LEU A 38 -3.97 6.55 -3.27
C LEU A 38 -3.05 6.64 -2.04
N HIS A 39 -3.23 7.67 -1.21
CA HIS A 39 -2.51 7.79 0.06
C HIS A 39 -2.86 6.65 1.01
N ALA A 40 -4.14 6.30 1.16
CA ALA A 40 -4.56 5.16 1.99
C ALA A 40 -3.96 3.82 1.49
N ILE A 41 -3.89 3.62 0.17
CA ILE A 41 -3.25 2.43 -0.42
C ILE A 41 -1.75 2.39 -0.12
N TYR A 42 -1.06 3.53 -0.23
CA TYR A 42 0.35 3.66 0.14
C TYR A 42 0.58 3.30 1.62
N THR A 43 -0.20 3.89 2.53
CA THR A 43 -0.08 3.62 3.97
C THR A 43 -0.34 2.14 4.28
N TYR A 44 -1.37 1.55 3.69
CA TYR A 44 -1.63 0.10 3.84
C TYR A 44 -0.43 -0.75 3.43
N ALA A 45 0.17 -0.48 2.27
CA ALA A 45 1.33 -1.24 1.79
C ALA A 45 2.58 -1.01 2.67
N LEU A 46 2.75 0.19 3.22
CA LEU A 46 3.82 0.50 4.16
C LEU A 46 3.67 -0.31 5.45
N ASP A 47 2.47 -0.30 6.05
CA ASP A 47 2.17 -1.03 7.28
C ASP A 47 2.46 -2.53 7.11
N LYS A 48 2.07 -3.13 5.97
CA LYS A 48 2.37 -4.54 5.69
C LYS A 48 3.85 -4.85 5.63
N LYS A 49 4.66 -3.98 5.01
CA LYS A 49 6.11 -4.16 4.94
C LYS A 49 6.77 -3.94 6.31
N GLN A 50 6.23 -3.06 7.13
CA GLN A 50 6.67 -2.88 8.52
C GLN A 50 6.35 -4.12 9.36
N ASP A 51 5.15 -4.71 9.24
CA ASP A 51 4.80 -5.97 9.89
C ASP A 51 5.75 -7.11 9.51
N GLU A 52 6.15 -7.20 8.23
CA GLU A 52 7.14 -8.17 7.76
C GLU A 52 8.54 -7.92 8.35
N LEU A 53 8.97 -6.66 8.39
CA LEU A 53 10.22 -6.26 9.03
C LEU A 53 10.24 -6.62 10.52
N LEU A 54 9.17 -6.35 11.26
CA LEU A 54 9.08 -6.66 12.69
C LEU A 54 9.10 -8.17 13.00
N LYS A 55 8.65 -9.01 12.06
CA LYS A 55 8.78 -10.47 12.17
C LYS A 55 10.23 -10.92 12.04
N ASN A 56 11.04 -10.19 11.28
CA ASN A 56 12.48 -10.38 11.23
C ASN A 56 13.09 -9.68 12.45
N LYS A 57 13.35 -10.46 13.51
CA LYS A 57 13.88 -10.00 14.82
C LYS A 57 15.20 -9.19 14.75
N GLU A 58 15.80 -9.05 13.57
CA GLU A 58 16.95 -8.21 13.29
C GLU A 58 16.58 -6.72 13.21
N PHE A 59 15.29 -6.38 13.08
CA PHE A 59 14.83 -4.99 13.08
C PHE A 59 14.68 -4.46 14.52
N VAL A 60 15.81 -4.15 15.14
CA VAL A 60 15.91 -3.32 16.34
C VAL A 60 16.88 -2.19 16.00
N ILE A 61 16.37 -0.96 15.95
CA ILE A 61 17.15 0.29 15.76
C ILE A 61 17.76 0.69 17.10
#